data_AF-A0A851SM35-F1
#
_entry.id   AF-A0A851SM35-F1
#
_cell.length_a   1.000
_cell.length_b   1.000
_cell.length_c   1.000
_cell.angle_alpha   90.00
_cell.angle_beta   90.00
_cell.angle_gamma   90.00
#
_symmetry.space_group_name_H-M   'P 1'
#
loop_
_entity.id
_entity.type
_entity.pdbx_description
1 polymer ?
#
loop_
_entity_poly.entity_id
_entity_poly.type
_entity_poly.pdbx_seq_one_letter_code
_entity_poly.pdbx_strand_id
1 'polypeptide(L)'
;QYSLIRDVVSALRRHRMHEQQFLHPPLLVLGNFGAPQMQLKLMAGMFQGMFPALNIHRLNLNSIRRCLLISYDSESQHLEFRH
;
A
#
# COMPACT_ATOMS: atom_id res chain seq x y z
N GLN A 1 -10.43 -2.89 11.56
CA GLN A 1 -11.60 -1.97 11.48
C GLN A 1 -12.00 -1.87 10.01
N TYR A 2 -13.30 -1.77 9.72
CA TYR A 2 -13.80 -1.68 8.34
C TYR A 2 -14.28 -0.26 8.04
N SER A 3 -14.11 0.20 6.81
CA SER A 3 -14.54 1.52 6.37
C SER A 3 -15.03 1.46 4.93
N LEU A 4 -16.12 2.16 4.63
CA LEU A 4 -16.64 2.24 3.27
C LEU A 4 -15.96 3.38 2.52
N ILE A 5 -15.68 3.18 1.23
CA ILE A 5 -15.06 4.21 0.39
C ILE A 5 -15.88 5.50 0.34
N ARG A 6 -17.22 5.40 0.37
CA ARG A 6 -18.13 6.56 0.39
C ARG A 6 -17.95 7.42 1.65
N ASP A 7 -17.69 6.79 2.79
CA ASP A 7 -17.51 7.48 4.06
C ASP A 7 -16.12 8.12 4.13
N VAL A 8 -15.10 7.45 3.58
CA VAL A 8 -13.75 8.02 3.45
C VAL A 8 -13.76 9.24 2.52
N VAL A 9 -14.39 9.13 1.35
CA VAL A 9 -14.46 10.22 0.37
C VAL A 9 -15.23 11.42 0.93
N SER A 10 -16.34 11.19 1.64
CA SER A 10 -17.15 12.28 2.22
C SER A 10 -16.45 12.98 3.40
N ALA A 11 -15.63 12.25 4.16
CA ALA A 11 -14.84 12.83 5.26
C ALA A 11 -13.65 13.68 4.78
N LEU A 12 -13.16 13.48 3.55
CA LEU A 12 -12.00 14.18 3.00
C LEU A 12 -12.41 15.50 2.32
N ARG A 13 -11.98 16.64 2.89
CA ARG A 13 -12.17 17.99 2.31
C ARG A 13 -11.68 18.12 0.85
N ARG A 14 -10.64 17.36 0.49
CA ARG A 14 -10.07 17.30 -0.87
C ARG A 14 -9.73 15.86 -1.21
N HIS A 15 -10.72 15.10 -1.66
CA HIS A 15 -10.46 13.79 -2.25
C HIS A 15 -9.96 13.96 -3.68
N ARG A 16 -8.86 13.30 -4.04
CA ARG A 16 -8.42 13.20 -5.44
C ARG A 16 -8.94 11.88 -6.01
N MET A 17 -10.04 11.94 -6.74
CA MET A 17 -10.62 10.79 -7.44
C MET A 17 -10.65 11.06 -8.94
N HIS A 18 -9.62 10.64 -9.65
CA HIS A 18 -9.55 10.72 -11.12
C HIS A 18 -9.44 9.32 -11.69
N GLU A 19 -10.29 8.92 -12.65
CA GLU A 19 -10.32 7.55 -13.19
C GLU A 19 -8.95 7.05 -13.68
N GLN A 20 -8.15 7.95 -14.28
CA GLN A 20 -6.81 7.61 -14.79
C GLN A 20 -5.85 7.09 -13.72
N GLN A 21 -6.11 7.32 -12.43
CA GLN A 21 -5.26 6.79 -11.36
C GLN A 21 -5.34 5.26 -11.24
N PHE A 22 -6.42 4.64 -11.75
CA PHE A 22 -6.64 3.20 -11.68
C PHE A 22 -6.10 2.42 -12.87
N LEU A 23 -5.56 3.11 -13.89
CA LEU A 23 -4.97 2.48 -15.09
C LEU A 23 -3.69 1.70 -14.79
N HIS A 24 -3.00 2.05 -13.71
CA HIS A 24 -1.78 1.39 -13.28
C HIS A 24 -1.94 0.80 -11.87
N PRO A 25 -1.22 -0.30 -11.57
CA PRO A 25 -1.18 -0.87 -10.23
C PRO A 25 -0.54 0.12 -9.24
N PRO A 26 -0.94 0.09 -7.95
CA PRO A 26 -0.33 0.96 -6.94
C PRO A 26 1.10 0.52 -6.61
N LEU A 27 1.92 1.47 -6.21
CA LEU A 27 3.24 1.21 -5.65
C LEU A 27 3.10 0.64 -4.23
N LEU A 28 3.55 -0.59 -3.99
CA LEU A 28 3.56 -1.18 -2.65
C LEU A 28 4.69 -0.59 -1.80
N VAL A 29 4.35 -0.16 -0.59
CA VAL A 29 5.26 0.31 0.45
C VAL A 29 5.01 -0.53 1.71
N LEU A 30 6.07 -1.13 2.24
CA LEU A 30 6.02 -1.92 3.47
C LEU A 30 6.68 -1.14 4.61
N GLY A 31 5.89 -0.75 5.61
CA GLY A 31 6.33 -0.02 6.80
C GLY A 31 6.57 -0.95 7.99
N ASN A 32 7.67 -0.75 8.71
CA ASN A 32 8.00 -1.48 9.94
C ASN A 32 8.12 -3.02 9.81
N PHE A 33 8.36 -3.53 8.60
CA PHE A 33 8.64 -4.96 8.35
C PHE A 33 10.12 -5.37 8.56
N GLY A 34 10.95 -4.47 9.10
CA GLY A 34 12.40 -4.71 9.30
C GLY A 34 12.77 -5.51 10.55
N ALA A 35 11.78 -5.90 11.38
CA ALA A 35 12.05 -6.61 12.63
C ALA A 35 12.41 -8.10 12.36
N PRO A 36 13.22 -8.74 13.24
CA PRO A 36 13.82 -10.05 12.96
C PRO A 36 12.82 -11.22 12.93
N GLN A 37 11.54 -11.00 13.20
CA GLN A 37 10.52 -12.04 13.21
C GLN A 37 10.31 -12.64 11.81
N MET A 38 10.46 -13.96 11.69
CA MET A 38 10.31 -14.71 10.44
C MET A 38 8.93 -14.48 9.79
N GLN A 39 7.88 -14.35 10.60
CA GLN A 39 6.52 -14.10 10.12
C GLN A 39 6.42 -12.80 9.34
N LEU A 40 7.08 -11.72 9.78
CA LEU A 40 7.10 -10.44 9.06
C LEU A 40 7.81 -10.57 7.71
N LYS A 41 8.92 -11.31 7.65
CA LYS A 41 9.63 -11.56 6.38
C LYS A 41 8.77 -12.35 5.40
N LEU A 42 8.06 -13.38 5.87
CA LEU A 42 7.15 -14.16 5.04
C LEU A 42 5.98 -13.30 4.53
N MET A 43 5.38 -12.48 5.39
CA MET A 43 4.32 -11.55 4.99
C MET A 43 4.81 -10.51 3.99
N ALA A 44 6.01 -9.94 4.19
CA ALA A 44 6.61 -9.02 3.24
C ALA A 44 6.78 -9.67 1.86
N GLY A 45 7.31 -10.89 1.80
CA GLY A 45 7.45 -11.65 0.56
C GLY A 45 6.10 -11.97 -0.09
N MET A 46 5.09 -12.33 0.71
CA MET A 46 3.72 -12.55 0.23
C MET A 46 3.15 -11.30 -0.43
N PHE A 47 3.19 -10.15 0.26
CA PHE A 47 2.69 -8.89 -0.29
C PHE A 47 3.49 -8.49 -1.53
N GLN A 48 4.82 -8.61 -1.52
CA GLN A 48 5.63 -8.33 -2.71
C GLN A 48 5.25 -9.22 -3.90
N GLY A 49 4.94 -10.50 -3.67
CA GLY A 49 4.50 -11.43 -4.71
C GLY A 49 3.09 -11.17 -5.26
N MET A 50 2.24 -10.45 -4.51
CA MET A 50 0.88 -10.07 -4.97
C MET A 50 0.87 -8.89 -5.93
N PHE A 51 1.94 -8.10 -5.98
CA PHE A 51 2.07 -6.93 -6.84
C PHE A 51 3.14 -7.16 -7.92
N PRO A 52 3.05 -6.48 -9.07
CA PRO A 52 4.07 -6.59 -10.09
C PRO A 52 5.42 -6.15 -9.54
N ALA A 53 6.47 -6.92 -9.86
CA ALA A 53 7.82 -6.62 -9.42
C ALA A 53 8.26 -5.22 -9.89
N LEU A 54 8.83 -4.45 -8.95
CA LEU A 54 9.30 -3.10 -9.23
C LEU A 54 10.72 -3.15 -9.78
N ASN A 55 10.89 -2.74 -11.04
CA ASN A 55 12.20 -2.52 -11.63
C ASN A 55 12.44 -1.02 -11.80
N ILE A 56 13.25 -0.44 -10.92
CA ILE A 56 13.50 1.01 -10.84
C ILE A 56 14.09 1.57 -12.16
N HIS A 57 14.80 0.74 -12.94
CA HIS A 57 15.39 1.15 -14.22
C HIS A 57 14.40 1.15 -15.38
N ARG A 58 13.30 0.40 -15.28
CA ARG A 58 12.25 0.32 -16.32
C ARG A 58 10.97 1.06 -15.95
N LEU A 59 10.78 1.36 -14.67
CA LEU A 59 9.59 2.03 -14.17
C LEU A 59 9.57 3.49 -14.61
N ASN A 60 8.45 3.89 -15.20
CA ASN A 60 8.16 5.29 -15.47
C ASN A 60 7.51 5.91 -14.22
N LEU A 61 8.22 6.79 -13.52
CA LEU A 61 7.68 7.44 -12.31
C LEU A 61 6.41 8.27 -12.61
N ASN A 62 6.26 8.79 -13.82
CA ASN A 62 5.07 9.56 -14.21
C ASN A 62 3.80 8.70 -14.33
N SER A 63 3.94 7.38 -14.43
CA SER A 63 2.78 6.46 -14.43
C SER A 63 2.33 6.08 -13.02
N ILE A 64 3.14 6.36 -11.99
CA ILE A 64 2.79 6.07 -10.59
C ILE A 64 1.84 7.14 -10.07
N ARG A 65 0.57 6.75 -9.89
CA ARG A 65 -0.49 7.64 -9.41
C ARG A 65 -1.12 7.20 -8.08
N ARG A 66 -0.76 6.01 -7.60
CA ARG A 66 -1.30 5.39 -6.39
C ARG A 66 -0.19 4.68 -5.63
N CYS A 67 -0.27 4.73 -4.30
CA CYS A 67 0.62 4.02 -3.40
C CYS A 67 -0.22 3.24 -2.40
N LEU A 68 0.22 2.04 -2.05
CA LEU A 68 -0.37 1.24 -0.99
C LEU A 68 0.65 1.07 0.12
N LEU A 69 0.35 1.57 1.31
CA LEU A 69 1.15 1.36 2.51
C LEU A 69 0.54 0.24 3.35
N ILE A 70 1.34 -0.78 3.64
CA ILE A 70 1.05 -1.79 4.65
C ILE A 70 2.08 -1.60 5.76
N SER A 71 1.62 -1.29 6.97
CA SER A 71 2.49 -1.08 8.14
C SER A 71 2.19 -2.09 9.23
N TYR A 72 3.21 -2.59 9.91
CA TYR A 72 3.04 -3.43 11.10
C TYR A 72 3.31 -2.60 12.36
N ASP A 73 2.39 -2.68 13.33
CA ASP A 73 2.62 -2.19 14.68
C ASP A 73 3.04 -3.36 15.59
N SER A 74 4.22 -3.25 16.19
CA SER A 74 4.76 -4.29 17.09
C SER A 74 4.08 -4.31 18.45
N GLU A 75 3.51 -3.19 18.90
CA GLU A 75 2.85 -3.12 20.21
C GLU A 75 1.45 -3.75 20.15
N SER A 76 0.62 -3.33 19.19
CA SER A 76 -0.73 -3.89 19.03
C SER A 76 -0.75 -5.19 18.21
N GLN A 77 0.36 -5.58 17.61
CA GLN A 77 0.46 -6.70 16.66
C GLN A 77 -0.51 -6.63 15.47
N HIS A 78 -0.89 -5.43 15.05
CA HIS A 78 -1.82 -5.25 13.93
C HIS A 78 -1.12 -4.80 12.66
N LEU A 79 -1.74 -5.15 11.53
CA LEU A 79 -1.42 -4.58 10.24
C LEU A 79 -2.36 -3.43 9.93
N GLU A 80 -1.79 -2.29 9.55
CA GLU A 80 -2.50 -1.15 9.02
C GLU A 80 -2.37 -1.10 7.50
N PHE A 81 -3.49 -1.02 6.81
CA PHE A 81 -3.58 -0.91 5.36
C PHE A 81 -4.08 0.48 4.98
N ARG A 82 -3.32 1.23 4.19
CA ARG A 82 -3.64 2.62 3.79
C ARG A 82 -3.31 2.84 2.32
N HIS A 83 -4.26 3.39 1.57
CA HIS A 83 -4.15 3.69 0.14
C HIS A 83 -4.64 5.11 -0.13
#